data_AF-X1G933-F1
#
_entry.id   AF-X1G933-F1
#
_cell.length_a   1.000
_cell.length_b   1.000
_cell.length_c   1.000
_cell.angle_alpha   90.00
_cell.angle_beta   90.00
_cell.angle_gamma   90.00
#
_symmetry.space_group_name_H-M   'P 1'
#
loop_
_entity.id
_entity.type
_entity.pdbx_description
1 polymer ?
#
loop_
_entity_poly.entity_id
_entity_poly.type
_entity_poly.pdbx_seq_one_letter_code
_entity_poly.pdbx_strand_id
1 'polypeptide(L)' 'MTEIDQPEVRHRFIGEGTKIGALCDIGEGVEIGRDCILKSGCVIHEGCKIGDRTRISHHVVIEEGCEIGNNSFIGNG' A
#
# COMPACT_ATOMS: atom_id res chain seq x y z
N MET A 1 -3.66 36.50 -9.74
CA MET A 1 -2.50 35.58 -9.75
C MET A 1 -2.99 34.30 -9.10
N THR A 2 -3.70 33.47 -9.85
CA THR A 2 -4.16 32.16 -9.38
C THR A 2 -3.07 31.17 -9.75
N GLU A 3 -2.30 30.75 -8.75
CA GLU A 3 -1.45 29.58 -8.88
C GLU A 3 -2.32 28.44 -9.42
N ILE A 4 -1.94 27.95 -10.59
CA ILE A 4 -2.41 26.66 -11.08
C ILE A 4 -1.69 25.67 -10.17
N ASP A 5 -2.36 25.29 -9.08
CA ASP A 5 -1.94 24.20 -8.22
C ASP A 5 -1.92 22.96 -9.13
N GLN A 6 -0.74 22.63 -9.64
CA GLN A 6 -0.58 21.45 -10.48
C GLN A 6 -0.89 20.26 -9.58
N PRO A 7 -1.91 19.44 -9.86
CA PRO A 7 -2.18 18.28 -9.02
C PRO A 7 -0.93 17.41 -9.04
N GLU A 8 -0.25 17.26 -7.90
CA GLU A 8 0.84 16.29 -7.73
C GLU A 8 0.24 14.91 -7.94
N VAL A 9 0.39 14.37 -9.15
CA VAL A 9 -0.06 13.01 -9.46
C VAL A 9 0.78 12.06 -8.62
N ARG A 10 0.17 11.42 -7.62
CA ARG A 10 0.89 10.47 -6.78
C ARG A 10 0.83 9.10 -7.41
N HIS A 11 1.93 8.69 -8.03
CA HIS A 11 2.04 7.38 -8.65
C HIS A 11 1.99 6.27 -7.60
N ARG A 12 1.14 5.27 -7.83
CA ARG A 12 1.18 4.00 -7.09
C ARG A 12 2.30 3.12 -7.64
N PHE A 13 3.08 2.50 -6.76
CA PHE A 13 4.15 1.58 -7.12
C PHE A 13 3.91 0.21 -6.50
N ILE A 14 4.07 -0.86 -7.29
CA ILE A 14 3.98 -2.24 -6.82
C ILE A 14 5.25 -2.95 -7.29
N GLY A 15 6.07 -3.39 -6.34
CA GLY A 15 7.32 -4.08 -6.60
C GLY A 15 7.12 -5.45 -7.26
N GLU A 16 8.15 -5.89 -7.96
CA GLU A 16 8.21 -7.22 -8.57
C GLU A 16 7.94 -8.34 -7.54
N GLY A 17 7.25 -9.40 -7.98
CA GLY A 17 6.93 -10.55 -7.14
C GLY A 17 5.80 -10.33 -6.13
N THR A 18 5.33 -9.08 -5.96
CA THR A 18 4.23 -8.77 -5.05
C THR A 18 2.90 -9.33 -5.54
N LYS A 19 2.16 -9.95 -4.62
CA LYS A 19 0.85 -10.55 -4.86
C LYS A 19 -0.21 -9.78 -4.09
N ILE A 20 -1.24 -9.33 -4.82
CA ILE A 20 -2.38 -8.63 -4.25
C ILE A 20 -3.61 -9.53 -4.40
N GLY A 21 -4.24 -9.83 -3.26
CA GLY A 21 -5.46 -10.62 -3.19
C GLY A 21 -6.66 -9.91 -3.81
N ALA A 22 -7.74 -10.67 -4.01
CA ALA A 22 -8.96 -10.11 -4.55
C ALA A 22 -9.54 -9.04 -3.61
N LEU A 23 -10.20 -8.03 -4.20
CA LEU A 23 -10.91 -6.99 -3.46
C LEU A 23 -10.02 -6.13 -2.55
N CYS A 24 -8.71 -6.07 -2.81
CA CYS A 24 -7.88 -5.07 -2.15
C CYS A 24 -8.13 -3.69 -2.75
N ASP A 25 -8.25 -2.69 -1.89
CA ASP A 25 -8.29 -1.28 -2.27
C ASP A 25 -6.92 -0.64 -1.97
N ILE A 26 -6.34 0.00 -2.97
CA ILE A 26 -5.00 0.58 -2.92
C ILE A 26 -5.10 2.05 -3.32
N GLY A 27 -4.93 2.92 -2.33
CA GLY A 27 -5.01 4.36 -2.44
C GLY A 27 -3.94 4.98 -3.34
N GLU A 28 -4.11 6.26 -3.62
CA GLU A 28 -3.18 7.03 -4.44
C GLU A 28 -1.82 7.18 -3.74
N GLY A 29 -0.73 7.14 -4.50
CA GLY A 29 0.62 7.30 -3.93
C GLY A 29 1.11 6.18 -3.02
N VAL A 30 0.40 5.04 -2.97
CA VAL A 30 0.88 3.88 -2.20
C VAL A 30 2.09 3.26 -2.88
N GLU A 31 3.13 3.02 -2.08
CA GLU A 31 4.33 2.29 -2.50
C GLU A 31 4.37 0.92 -1.83
N ILE A 32 4.37 -0.15 -2.62
CA ILE A 32 4.52 -1.52 -2.14
C ILE A 32 5.82 -2.08 -2.66
N GLY A 33 6.67 -2.56 -1.76
CA GLY A 33 7.94 -3.20 -2.05
C GLY A 33 7.81 -4.51 -2.82
N ARG A 34 8.93 -5.22 -2.96
CA ARG A 34 9.05 -6.50 -3.66
C ARG A 34 8.62 -7.67 -2.80
N ASP A 35 8.15 -8.74 -3.44
CA ASP A 35 7.80 -10.01 -2.79
C ASP A 35 6.80 -9.88 -1.62
N CYS A 36 5.96 -8.84 -1.65
CA CYS A 36 4.91 -8.65 -0.66
C CYS A 36 3.71 -9.54 -0.93
N ILE A 37 2.94 -9.87 0.11
CA ILE A 37 1.68 -10.61 -0.01
C ILE A 37 0.60 -9.83 0.73
N LEU A 38 -0.30 -9.22 -0.02
CA LEU A 38 -1.53 -8.65 0.50
C LEU A 38 -2.64 -9.67 0.29
N LYS A 39 -3.22 -10.20 1.36
CA LYS A 39 -4.36 -11.12 1.25
C LYS A 39 -5.64 -10.35 0.91
N SER A 40 -6.71 -11.07 0.58
CA SER A 40 -7.94 -10.45 0.06
C SER A 40 -8.56 -9.43 1.02
N GLY A 41 -9.17 -8.40 0.45
CA GLY A 41 -9.94 -7.40 1.18
C GLY A 41 -9.11 -6.41 2.01
N CYS A 42 -7.80 -6.29 1.76
CA CYS A 42 -7.00 -5.24 2.43
C CYS A 42 -7.41 -3.85 1.92
N VAL A 43 -7.35 -2.85 2.79
CA VAL A 43 -7.50 -1.44 2.43
C VAL A 43 -6.22 -0.72 2.80
N ILE A 44 -5.55 -0.13 1.80
CA ILE A 44 -4.30 0.62 2.00
C ILE A 44 -4.57 2.06 1.59
N HIS A 45 -4.65 2.98 2.55
CA HIS A 45 -4.97 4.38 2.31
C HIS A 45 -3.82 5.16 1.65
N GLU A 46 -4.09 6.40 1.21
CA GLU A 46 -3.15 7.16 0.39
C GLU A 46 -1.76 7.34 1.06
N GLY A 47 -0.73 7.39 0.22
CA GLY A 47 0.64 7.70 0.65
C GLY A 47 1.30 6.66 1.56
N CYS A 48 0.69 5.49 1.77
CA CYS A 48 1.31 4.44 2.57
C CYS A 48 2.55 3.84 1.89
N LYS A 49 3.50 3.38 2.70
CA LYS A 49 4.68 2.64 2.24
C LYS A 49 4.76 1.27 2.89
N ILE A 50 4.81 0.22 2.08
CA ILE A 50 4.92 -1.16 2.51
C ILE A 50 6.28 -1.69 2.08
N GLY A 51 7.16 -2.00 3.03
CA GLY A 51 8.50 -2.53 2.76
C GLY A 51 8.51 -3.93 2.16
N ASP A 52 9.65 -4.31 1.56
CA ASP A 52 9.87 -5.59 0.88
C ASP A 52 9.57 -6.80 1.78
N ARG A 53 9.07 -7.88 1.17
CA ARG A 53 8.79 -9.18 1.82
C ARG A 53 7.80 -9.08 2.98
N THR A 54 6.94 -8.06 2.96
CA THR A 54 5.90 -7.85 3.97
C THR A 54 4.65 -8.66 3.64
N ARG A 55 4.01 -9.21 4.67
CA ARG A 55 2.77 -9.98 4.56
C ARG A 55 1.66 -9.29 5.34
N ILE A 56 0.56 -9.01 4.64
CA ILE A 56 -0.64 -8.36 5.17
C ILE A 56 -1.79 -9.36 5.09
N SER A 57 -2.41 -9.65 6.23
CA SER A 57 -3.51 -10.63 6.34
C SER A 57 -4.84 -10.10 5.79
N HIS A 58 -5.85 -10.96 5.71
CA HIS A 58 -7.15 -10.58 5.15
C HIS A 58 -7.77 -9.42 5.93
N HIS A 59 -8.44 -8.51 5.22
CA HIS A 59 -9.22 -7.42 5.81
C HIS A 59 -8.42 -6.44 6.68
N VAL A 60 -7.09 -6.40 6.55
CA VAL A 60 -6.28 -5.39 7.24
C VAL A 60 -6.48 -4.03 6.58
N VAL A 61 -6.69 -3.01 7.42
CA VAL A 61 -6.71 -1.60 7.04
C VAL A 61 -5.41 -0.95 7.47
N ILE A 62 -4.73 -0.28 6.54
CA ILE A 62 -3.55 0.55 6.80
C ILE A 62 -3.93 2.00 6.53
N GLU A 63 -3.90 2.83 7.56
CA GLU A 63 -4.33 4.22 7.53
C GLU A 63 -3.33 5.14 6.81
N GLU A 64 -3.83 6.29 6.35
CA GLU A 64 -3.12 7.24 5.49
C GLU A 64 -1.70 7.56 6.00
N GLY A 65 -0.73 7.51 5.08
CA GLY A 65 0.67 7.85 5.37
C GLY A 65 1.43 6.86 6.26
N CYS A 66 0.87 5.70 6.60
CA CYS A 66 1.58 4.70 7.40
C CYS A 66 2.77 4.09 6.66
N GLU A 67 3.83 3.81 7.41
CA GLU A 67 5.02 3.12 6.91
C GLU A 67 5.19 1.77 7.62
N ILE A 68 5.24 0.69 6.85
CA ILE A 68 5.50 -0.68 7.33
C ILE A 68 6.89 -1.10 6.86
N GLY A 69 7.75 -1.51 7.81
CA GLY A 69 9.11 -1.93 7.51
C GLY A 69 9.20 -3.26 6.76
N ASN A 70 10.38 -3.55 6.19
CA ASN A 70 10.66 -4.79 5.48
C ASN A 70 10.49 -6.05 6.37
N ASN A 71 10.08 -7.17 5.76
CA ASN A 71 9.88 -8.47 6.42
C ASN A 71 8.84 -8.45 7.55
N SER A 72 7.90 -7.51 7.52
CA SER A 72 6.86 -7.41 8.55
C SER A 72 5.73 -8.41 8.31
N PHE A 73 5.02 -8.75 9.38
CA PHE A 73 3.77 -9.49 9.32
C PHE A 73 2.68 -8.72 10.06
N ILE A 74 1.63 -8.34 9.33
CA ILE A 74 0.44 -7.70 9.89
C ILE A 74 -0.68 -8.76 9.94
N GLY A 75 -1.00 -9.19 11.16
CA GLY A 75 -2.07 -10.16 11.43
C GLY A 75 -3.46 -9.54 11.29
N ASN A 76 -4.47 -10.37 11.06
CA ASN A 76 -5.86 -9.95 11.17
C ASN A 76 -6.32 -10.04 12.64
N GLY A 77 -7.09 -9.05 13.10
CA GLY A 77 -7.72 -8.97 14.42
C GLY A 77 -9.21 -8.72 14.29
#